data_AF-A0A2V5WAN3-F1
#
_entry.id   AF-A0A2V5WAN3-F1
#
_cell.length_a   1.000
_cell.length_b   1.000
_cell.length_c   1.000
_cell.angle_alpha   90.00
_cell.angle_beta   90.00
_cell.angle_gamma   90.00
#
_symmetry.space_group_name_H-M   'P 1'
#
loop_
_entity.id
_entity.type
_entity.pdbx_description
1 polymer ?
#
loop_
_entity_poly.entity_id
_entity_poly.type
_entity_poly.pdbx_seq_one_letter_code
_entity_poly.pdbx_strand_id
1 'polypeptide(L)' 'MARLVFDCDGVDVLTHELVGDLIRIGRAPSNDVVIDDPTVSAQHALLTKSPYG' A
#
# COMPACT_ATOMS: atom_id res chain seq x y z
N MET A 1 -6.35 15.63 -4.45
CA MET A 1 -5.85 14.31 -4.90
C MET A 1 -5.73 13.42 -3.67
N ALA A 2 -6.09 12.15 -3.77
CA ALA A 2 -6.09 11.23 -2.63
C ALA A 2 -4.70 10.60 -2.49
N ARG A 3 -4.21 10.53 -1.25
CA ARG A 3 -2.88 9.99 -0.91
C ARG A 3 -3.03 8.88 0.12
N LEU A 4 -2.33 7.77 -0.09
CA LEU A 4 -2.11 6.74 0.92
C LEU A 4 -0.84 7.07 1.68
N VAL A 5 -0.96 7.05 3.00
CA VAL A 5 0.16 7.22 3.92
C VAL A 5 0.24 5.95 4.74
N PHE A 6 1.36 5.24 4.61
CA PHE A 6 1.67 4.08 5.43
C PHE A 6 2.62 4.53 6.52
N ASP A 7 2.20 4.38 7.77
CA ASP A 7 3.03 4.64 8.95
C ASP A 7 3.44 3.28 9.52
N CYS A 8 4.70 2.91 9.29
CA CYS A 8 5.30 1.71 9.84
C CYS A 8 6.14 2.13 11.06
N ASP A 9 5.57 1.91 12.26
CA ASP A 9 6.17 2.18 13.56
C ASP A 9 6.68 3.62 13.80
N GLY A 10 6.13 4.60 13.08
CA GLY A 10 6.47 6.03 13.23
C GLY A 10 7.83 6.43 12.65
N VAL A 11 8.56 5.48 12.06
CA VAL A 11 9.93 5.71 11.54
C VAL A 11 9.91 5.90 10.03
N ASP A 12 9.15 5.07 9.31
CA ASP A 12 9.08 5.11 7.86
C ASP A 12 7.66 5.43 7.38
N VAL A 13 7.48 6.65 6.89
CA VAL A 13 6.23 7.10 6.28
C VAL A 13 6.33 6.98 4.77
N LEU A 14 5.74 5.92 4.20
CA LEU A 14 5.63 5.77 2.75
C LEU A 14 4.38 6.51 2.27
N THR A 15 4.57 7.51 1.42
CA THR A 15 3.47 8.22 0.76
C THR A 15 3.34 7.73 -0.67
N HIS A 16 2.16 7.19 -1.01
CA HIS A 16 1.84 6.74 -2.36
C HIS A 16 0.60 7.48 -2.86
N GLU A 17 0.70 8.10 -4.04
CA GLU A 17 -0.47 8.70 -4.70
C GLU A 17 -1.42 7.57 -5.13
N LEU A 18 -2.74 7.76 -5.00
CA LEU A 18 -3.68 6.79 -5.58
C LEU A 18 -3.68 6.94 -7.11
N VAL A 19 -2.76 6.22 -7.76
CA VAL A 19 -2.65 6.15 -9.21
C VAL A 19 -3.25 4.82 -9.68
N GLY A 20 -4.43 4.88 -10.30
CA GLY A 20 -5.14 3.71 -10.82
C GLY A 20 -6.29 3.22 -9.92
N ASP A 21 -6.89 2.11 -10.33
CA ASP A 21 -8.10 1.55 -9.70
C ASP A 21 -7.80 0.38 -8.75
N LEU A 22 -6.55 -0.10 -8.74
CA LEU A 22 -6.09 -1.25 -7.98
C LEU A 22 -4.67 -0.98 -7.45
N ILE A 23 -4.46 -1.16 -6.15
CA ILE A 23 -3.15 -1.05 -5.51
C ILE A 23 -2.93 -2.30 -4.66
N ARG A 24 -1.84 -3.03 -4.92
CA ARG A 24 -1.39 -4.19 -4.14
C ARG A 24 -0.41 -3.74 -3.08
N ILE A 25 -0.61 -4.22 -1.86
CA ILE A 25 0.21 -3.88 -0.70
C ILE A 25 0.76 -5.17 -0.08
N GLY A 26 2.06 -5.21 0.20
CA GLY A 26 2.68 -6.31 0.93
C GLY A 26 4.21 -6.30 0.82
N ARG A 27 4.87 -7.32 1.35
CA ARG A 27 6.34 -7.40 1.38
C ARG A 27 6.99 -7.84 0.07
N ALA A 28 6.25 -8.51 -0.82
CA ALA A 28 6.82 -8.96 -2.08
C ALA A 28 7.14 -7.77 -2.99
N PRO A 29 8.27 -7.79 -3.73
CA PRO A 29 8.64 -6.72 -4.67
C PRO A 29 7.71 -6.62 -5.88
N SER A 30 6.77 -7.56 -6.03
CA SER A 30 5.73 -7.55 -7.06
C SER A 30 4.53 -6.68 -6.71
N ASN A 31 4.46 -6.12 -5.50
CA ASN A 31 3.38 -5.24 -5.08
C ASN A 31 3.65 -3.79 -5.49
N ASP A 32 2.57 -3.02 -5.67
CA ASP A 32 2.67 -1.59 -5.97
C ASP A 32 3.24 -0.82 -4.78
N VAL A 33 2.84 -1.23 -3.57
CA VAL A 33 3.38 -0.75 -2.30
C VAL A 33 4.13 -1.89 -1.62
N VAL A 34 5.44 -1.73 -1.52
CA VAL A 34 6.33 -2.69 -0.86
C VAL A 34 6.66 -2.21 0.55
N ILE A 35 6.31 -3.02 1.55
CA ILE A 35 6.66 -2.77 2.96
C ILE A 35 7.60 -3.91 3.39
N ASP A 36 8.88 -3.59 3.56
CA ASP A 36 9.91 -4.55 3.93
C ASP A 36 9.92 -4.81 5.45
N ASP A 37 8.82 -5.35 5.94
CA ASP A 37 8.65 -5.70 7.36
C ASP A 37 8.26 -7.18 7.52
N PRO A 38 8.92 -7.96 8.40
CA PRO A 38 8.65 -9.39 8.56
C PRO A 38 7.24 -9.72 9.05
N THR A 39 6.52 -8.77 9.65
CA THR A 39 5.11 -8.92 10.03
C THR A 39 4.16 -8.81 8.84
N VAL A 40 4.64 -8.27 7.71
CA VAL A 40 3.86 -8.08 6.48
C VAL A 40 3.99 -9.30 5.56
N SER A 41 2.84 -9.86 5.20
CA SER A 41 2.71 -10.95 4.24
C SER A 41 3.22 -10.55 2.84
N ALA A 42 3.65 -11.53 2.06
CA ALA A 42 4.06 -11.32 0.66
C ALA A 42 2.97 -10.59 -0.15
N GLN A 43 1.70 -10.96 0.04
CA GLN A 43 0.53 -10.23 -0.43
C GLN A 43 -0.37 -10.01 0.78
N HIS A 44 -0.48 -8.76 1.24
CA HIS A 44 -1.14 -8.46 2.51
C HIS A 44 -2.53 -7.85 2.30
N ALA A 45 -2.63 -6.85 1.43
CA ALA A 45 -3.89 -6.15 1.16
C ALA A 45 -4.01 -5.73 -0.30
N LEU A 46 -5.25 -5.50 -0.70
CA LEU A 46 -5.62 -4.98 -2.01
C LEU A 46 -6.56 -3.79 -1.80
N LEU A 47 -6.19 -2.64 -2.31
CA LEU A 47 -7.06 -1.48 -2.35
C LEU A 47 -7.65 -1.36 -3.75
N THR A 48 -8.98 -1.32 -3.84
CA THR A 48 -9.69 -1.04 -5.07
C THR A 48 -10.46 0.25 -4.94
N LYS A 49 -10.43 1.07 -5.99
CA LYS A 49 -11.28 2.25 -6.07
C LYS A 49 -12.70 1.81 -6.38
N SER A 50 -13.58 1.92 -5.39
CA SER A 50 -15.00 1.65 -5.61
C SER A 50 -15.59 2.77 -6.49
N PRO A 51 -16.45 2.45 -7.47
CA PRO A 51 -17.17 3.47 -8.24
C PRO A 51 -18.25 4.19 -7.41
N TYR A 52 -18.48 3.77 -6.17
CA TYR A 52 -19.57 4.26 -5.32
C TYR A 52 -19.13 5.20 -4.21
N GLY A 53 -17.82 5.45 -4.05
CA GLY A 53 -17.28 6.30 -2.99
C GLY A 53 -17.27 5.58 -1.65
#